data_AF-A0A9P7N836-F1
#
_entry.id   AF-A0A9P7N836-F1
#
_cell.length_a   1.000
_cell.length_b   1.000
_cell.length_c   1.000
_cell.angle_alpha   90.00
_cell.angle_beta   90.00
_cell.angle_gamma   90.00
#
_symmetry.space_group_name_H-M   'P 1'
#
loop_
_entity.id
_entity.type
_entity.pdbx_description
1 polymer ?
#
loop_
_entity_poly.entity_id
_entity_poly.type
_entity_poly.pdbx_seq_one_letter_code
_entity_poly.pdbx_strand_id
1 'polypeptide(L)'
;MPSVVQEQEYWVPVHKDYQQTLQIVQGPDEPVIRFPLVLQPREQAKSKDEVLKEIGRVAAQPTDTDEQSKLRKLLDANGGVVHFKGLPLNTPEDFSDFLVAMAGKGEHAWKPHVDVGMEVLRRPRAKHVLTTNEHSEKKHNDMLLTQNARGPPSHFIGWHNEYAVSPVHPGYLILFCEVPPQHGGETSIVSSLALFDRLKKEVPAFVQGCASKGLVYQIPHTATQVGGIVGGNGLYKASAFGPTDGSLPPASEEAKRKGVEARLVSLAERGGWHAGIDKSDERLPAWQRRGFDWTWQENGDLEVIHRVPGKKPSAIKLAYSITLANE
;
A
#
# COMPACT_ATOMS: atom_id res chain seq x y z
N MET A 1 38.19 -25.42 -23.54
CA MET A 1 37.65 -24.31 -22.74
C MET A 1 36.13 -24.34 -22.90
N PRO A 2 35.36 -24.81 -21.93
CA PRO A 2 33.91 -24.88 -22.07
C PRO A 2 33.33 -23.46 -22.04
N SER A 3 32.50 -23.15 -23.03
CA SER A 3 31.76 -21.91 -23.14
C SER A 3 30.88 -21.72 -21.90
N VAL A 4 31.14 -20.66 -21.14
CA VAL A 4 30.20 -20.13 -20.16
C VAL A 4 28.98 -19.67 -20.96
N VAL A 5 27.92 -20.47 -20.97
CA VAL A 5 26.61 -20.04 -21.46
C VAL A 5 26.21 -18.88 -20.56
N GLN A 6 26.27 -17.65 -21.09
CA GLN A 6 25.62 -16.50 -20.46
C GLN A 6 24.15 -16.90 -20.30
N GLU A 7 23.69 -17.09 -19.06
CA GLU A 7 22.26 -17.29 -18.79
C GLU A 7 21.50 -16.14 -19.46
N GLN A 8 20.72 -16.46 -20.51
CA GLN A 8 19.90 -15.45 -21.17
C GLN A 8 18.83 -15.00 -20.18
N GLU A 9 18.84 -13.70 -19.85
CA GLU A 9 17.90 -13.12 -18.91
C GLU A 9 16.47 -13.21 -19.46
N TYR A 10 15.58 -13.86 -18.71
CA TYR A 10 14.17 -14.07 -19.05
C TYR A 10 13.38 -12.76 -19.05
N TRP A 11 13.59 -11.94 -18.01
CA TRP A 11 12.96 -10.63 -17.86
C TRP A 11 13.78 -9.58 -18.59
N VAL A 12 13.22 -8.96 -19.63
CA VAL A 12 13.90 -7.90 -20.38
C VAL A 12 13.16 -6.57 -20.23
N PRO A 13 13.90 -5.45 -20.11
CA PRO A 13 13.29 -4.13 -20.10
C PRO A 13 12.72 -3.80 -21.48
N VAL A 14 11.54 -3.17 -21.49
CA VAL A 14 10.92 -2.64 -22.70
C VAL A 14 10.49 -1.20 -22.54
N HIS A 15 10.37 -0.51 -23.67
CA HIS A 15 9.91 0.86 -23.71
C HIS A 15 8.42 0.93 -24.03
N LYS A 16 7.69 1.78 -23.31
CA LYS A 16 6.29 2.10 -23.53
C LYS A 16 6.09 3.61 -23.46
N ASP A 17 5.12 4.10 -24.22
CA ASP A 17 4.92 5.55 -24.43
C ASP A 17 4.45 6.28 -23.17
N TYR A 18 3.87 5.56 -22.20
CA TYR A 18 3.45 6.14 -20.92
C TYR A 18 4.61 6.34 -19.93
N GLN A 19 5.79 5.75 -20.17
CA GLN A 19 6.93 5.92 -19.27
C GLN A 19 7.46 7.34 -19.35
N GLN A 20 7.78 7.91 -18.19
CA GLN A 20 8.41 9.21 -18.08
C GLN A 20 9.89 9.07 -17.73
N THR A 21 10.69 10.02 -18.17
CA THR A 21 12.07 10.16 -17.69
C THR A 21 12.04 10.84 -16.33
N LEU A 22 12.70 10.24 -15.35
CA LEU A 22 12.69 10.70 -13.97
C LEU A 22 14.12 10.77 -13.43
N GLN A 23 14.45 11.90 -12.81
CA GLN A 23 15.60 12.03 -11.93
C GLN A 23 15.05 12.14 -10.50
N ILE A 24 15.38 11.16 -9.65
CA ILE A 24 14.83 11.10 -8.28
C ILE A 24 15.42 12.23 -7.43
N VAL A 25 16.74 12.37 -7.45
CA VAL A 25 17.46 13.49 -6.86
C VAL A 25 17.86 14.41 -8.00
N GLN A 26 17.48 15.69 -7.97
CA GLN A 26 17.92 16.59 -9.04
C GLN A 26 19.39 16.96 -8.86
N GLY A 27 20.18 16.77 -9.92
CA GLY A 27 21.61 17.11 -9.97
C GLY A 27 22.25 16.75 -11.31
N PRO A 28 23.39 17.33 -11.70
CA PRO A 28 24.02 17.04 -12.99
C PRO A 28 24.55 15.60 -13.11
N ASP A 29 24.97 15.00 -12.00
CA ASP A 29 25.58 13.66 -11.97
C ASP A 29 24.63 12.56 -11.47
N GLU A 30 23.38 12.91 -11.20
CA GLU A 30 22.38 11.97 -10.66
C GLU A 30 21.75 11.11 -11.77
N PRO A 31 21.50 9.82 -11.51
CA PRO A 31 21.02 8.91 -12.53
C PRO A 31 19.62 9.29 -13.02
N VAL A 32 19.44 9.15 -14.32
CA VAL A 32 18.17 9.35 -15.00
C VAL A 32 17.57 7.99 -15.33
N ILE A 33 16.37 7.71 -14.82
CA ILE A 33 15.66 6.45 -15.02
C ILE A 33 14.43 6.64 -15.91
N ARG A 34 13.96 5.55 -16.52
CA ARG A 34 12.61 5.47 -17.09
C ARG A 34 11.68 4.91 -16.04
N PHE A 35 10.65 5.66 -15.70
CA PHE A 35 9.72 5.33 -14.62
C PHE A 35 8.30 5.12 -15.17
N PRO A 36 7.65 3.98 -14.85
CA PRO A 36 8.19 2.82 -14.11
C PRO A 36 9.15 1.98 -14.97
N LEU A 37 9.92 1.06 -14.37
CA LEU A 37 10.57 0.01 -15.16
C LEU A 37 9.48 -0.91 -15.73
N VAL A 38 9.53 -1.20 -17.03
CA VAL A 38 8.60 -2.17 -17.65
C VAL A 38 9.40 -3.40 -18.04
N LEU A 39 9.02 -4.56 -17.50
CA LEU A 39 9.62 -5.84 -17.79
C LEU A 39 8.64 -6.74 -18.53
N GLN A 40 9.15 -7.56 -19.44
CA GLN A 40 8.38 -8.64 -20.03
C GLN A 40 9.27 -9.86 -20.26
N PRO A 41 8.68 -11.05 -20.45
CA PRO A 41 9.40 -12.20 -20.98
C PRO A 41 10.10 -11.85 -22.31
N ARG A 42 11.36 -12.28 -22.47
CA ARG A 42 12.16 -12.10 -23.70
C ARG A 42 11.46 -12.68 -24.92
N GLU A 43 10.93 -13.89 -24.75
CA GLU A 43 10.02 -14.54 -25.68
C GLU A 43 8.65 -14.60 -25.03
N GLN A 44 7.58 -14.65 -25.83
CA GLN A 44 6.21 -14.81 -25.33
C GLN A 44 6.15 -15.98 -24.32
N ALA A 45 5.69 -15.69 -23.11
CA ALA A 45 5.53 -16.71 -22.08
C ALA A 45 4.59 -17.81 -22.56
N LYS A 46 5.06 -19.07 -22.44
CA LYS A 46 4.36 -20.25 -22.95
C LYS A 46 3.32 -20.76 -21.96
N SER A 47 3.53 -20.53 -20.67
CA SER A 47 2.61 -20.94 -19.62
C SER A 47 2.73 -20.09 -18.35
N LYS A 48 1.70 -20.17 -17.49
CA LYS A 48 1.76 -19.63 -16.14
C LYS A 48 2.93 -20.21 -15.35
N ASP A 49 3.11 -21.53 -15.38
CA ASP A 49 4.15 -22.23 -14.61
C ASP A 49 5.57 -21.76 -14.95
N GLU A 50 5.82 -21.44 -16.22
CA GLU A 50 7.08 -20.82 -16.65
C GLU A 50 7.27 -19.47 -15.94
N VAL A 51 6.28 -18.58 -16.02
CA VAL A 51 6.32 -17.26 -15.36
C VAL A 51 6.50 -17.38 -13.84
N LEU A 52 5.79 -18.29 -13.19
CA LEU A 52 5.91 -18.54 -11.74
C LEU A 52 7.32 -18.98 -11.36
N LYS A 53 7.93 -19.85 -12.16
CA LYS A 53 9.30 -20.30 -11.95
C LYS A 53 10.28 -19.13 -12.12
N GLU A 54 10.13 -18.32 -13.16
CA GLU A 54 11.07 -17.24 -13.46
C GLU A 54 10.94 -16.04 -12.52
N ILE A 55 9.73 -15.67 -12.08
CA ILE A 55 9.58 -14.67 -11.02
C ILE A 55 10.15 -15.20 -9.70
N GLY A 56 9.93 -16.49 -9.41
CA GLY A 56 10.47 -17.16 -8.23
C GLY A 56 12.00 -17.20 -8.18
N ARG A 57 12.70 -17.11 -9.32
CA ARG A 57 14.18 -17.04 -9.38
C ARG A 57 14.76 -15.68 -9.00
N VAL A 58 13.97 -14.60 -9.18
CA VAL A 58 14.38 -13.24 -8.82
C VAL A 58 13.78 -12.78 -7.49
N ALA A 59 12.78 -13.49 -6.98
CA ALA A 59 12.24 -13.33 -5.64
C ALA A 59 13.26 -13.70 -4.55
N ALA A 60 12.89 -13.45 -3.28
CA ALA A 60 13.72 -13.82 -2.14
C ALA A 60 14.01 -15.33 -2.10
N GLN A 61 15.26 -15.69 -1.82
CA GLN A 61 15.73 -17.07 -1.72
C GLN A 61 16.10 -17.44 -0.28
N PRO A 62 16.05 -18.73 0.10
CA PRO A 62 16.54 -19.18 1.40
C PRO A 62 18.04 -18.92 1.64
N THR A 63 18.81 -18.70 0.56
CA THR A 63 20.24 -18.38 0.60
C THR A 63 20.53 -16.88 0.74
N ASP A 64 19.51 -16.02 0.63
CA ASP A 64 19.71 -14.58 0.79
C ASP A 64 20.09 -14.28 2.25
N THR A 65 21.14 -13.48 2.44
CA THR A 65 21.65 -13.09 3.78
C THR A 65 21.05 -11.79 4.29
N ASP A 66 20.27 -11.10 3.44
CA ASP A 66 19.59 -9.85 3.74
C ASP A 66 18.27 -9.75 2.95
N GLU A 67 17.55 -8.65 3.11
CA GLU A 67 16.28 -8.44 2.40
C GLU A 67 16.46 -8.20 0.89
N GLN A 68 17.68 -8.04 0.37
CA GLN A 68 17.96 -7.50 -0.95
C GLN A 68 18.03 -8.59 -2.03
N SER A 69 16.89 -9.25 -2.25
CA SER A 69 16.68 -10.15 -3.38
C SER A 69 16.88 -9.42 -4.72
N LYS A 70 17.06 -10.17 -5.82
CA LYS A 70 17.22 -9.59 -7.16
C LYS A 70 16.06 -8.66 -7.52
N LEU A 71 14.83 -9.05 -7.20
CA LEU A 71 13.63 -8.25 -7.44
C LEU A 71 13.65 -6.94 -6.62
N ARG A 72 14.07 -6.98 -5.36
CA ARG A 72 14.16 -5.75 -4.54
C ARG A 72 15.25 -4.80 -5.04
N LYS A 73 16.40 -5.33 -5.47
CA LYS A 73 17.46 -4.54 -6.10
C LYS A 73 16.99 -3.88 -7.40
N LEU A 74 16.24 -4.61 -8.24
CA LEU A 74 15.64 -4.06 -9.46
C LEU A 74 14.66 -2.93 -9.13
N LEU A 75 13.80 -3.13 -8.14
CA LEU A 75 12.86 -2.14 -7.68
C LEU A 75 13.58 -0.88 -7.15
N ASP A 76 14.58 -1.03 -6.27
CA ASP A 76 15.37 0.07 -5.70
C ASP A 76 16.11 0.87 -6.79
N ALA A 77 16.70 0.19 -7.77
CA ALA A 77 17.43 0.82 -8.87
C ALA A 77 16.54 1.60 -9.86
N ASN A 78 15.23 1.32 -9.88
CA ASN A 78 14.29 1.88 -10.86
C ASN A 78 13.19 2.74 -10.23
N GLY A 79 13.52 3.41 -9.11
CA GLY A 79 12.63 4.36 -8.46
C GLY A 79 11.40 3.74 -7.80
N GLY A 80 11.44 2.43 -7.62
CA GLY A 80 10.48 1.69 -6.82
C GLY A 80 9.24 1.20 -7.55
N VAL A 81 9.20 1.13 -8.88
CA VAL A 81 8.03 0.56 -9.57
C VAL A 81 8.46 -0.31 -10.75
N VAL A 82 7.89 -1.52 -10.82
CA VAL A 82 8.09 -2.46 -11.93
C VAL A 82 6.74 -2.88 -12.49
N HIS A 83 6.51 -2.68 -13.78
CA HIS A 83 5.32 -3.14 -14.48
C HIS A 83 5.69 -4.39 -15.29
N PHE A 84 5.14 -5.56 -14.95
CA PHE A 84 5.32 -6.75 -15.79
C PHE A 84 4.21 -6.84 -16.85
N LYS A 85 4.59 -7.05 -18.11
CA LYS A 85 3.68 -7.22 -19.24
C LYS A 85 3.91 -8.55 -19.97
N GLY A 86 2.95 -8.94 -20.80
CA GLY A 86 3.03 -10.16 -21.61
C GLY A 86 2.99 -11.45 -20.80
N LEU A 87 2.30 -11.45 -19.66
CA LEU A 87 2.15 -12.64 -18.81
C LEU A 87 0.85 -13.38 -19.14
N PRO A 88 0.82 -14.72 -19.06
CA PRO A 88 -0.39 -15.50 -19.29
C PRO A 88 -1.18 -15.68 -17.98
N LEU A 89 -1.51 -14.59 -17.29
CA LEU A 89 -2.24 -14.59 -16.01
C LEU A 89 -3.64 -14.02 -16.21
N ASN A 90 -4.69 -14.83 -16.17
CA ASN A 90 -6.02 -14.39 -16.60
C ASN A 90 -7.05 -14.31 -15.48
N THR A 91 -6.80 -14.95 -14.34
CA THR A 91 -7.76 -15.01 -13.23
C THR A 91 -7.16 -14.52 -11.92
N PRO A 92 -7.99 -14.20 -10.91
CA PRO A 92 -7.52 -13.93 -9.54
C PRO A 92 -6.67 -15.07 -8.96
N GLU A 93 -6.93 -16.32 -9.33
CA GLU A 93 -6.14 -17.49 -8.91
C GLU A 93 -4.75 -17.50 -9.55
N ASP A 94 -4.66 -17.20 -10.85
CA ASP A 94 -3.36 -17.06 -11.53
C ASP A 94 -2.51 -15.97 -10.87
N PHE A 95 -3.14 -14.85 -10.55
CA PHE A 95 -2.47 -13.75 -9.84
C PHE A 95 -2.09 -14.14 -8.41
N SER A 96 -2.95 -14.87 -7.69
CA SER A 96 -2.64 -15.44 -6.37
C SER A 96 -1.39 -16.33 -6.43
N ASP A 97 -1.31 -17.24 -7.41
CA ASP A 97 -0.14 -18.10 -7.59
C ASP A 97 1.12 -17.28 -7.87
N PHE A 98 0.99 -16.24 -8.70
CA PHE A 98 2.08 -15.30 -8.98
C PHE A 98 2.55 -14.56 -7.73
N LEU A 99 1.64 -14.08 -6.88
CA LEU A 99 1.98 -13.45 -5.60
C LEU A 99 2.76 -14.40 -4.70
N VAL A 100 2.37 -15.67 -4.62
CA VAL A 100 3.06 -16.68 -3.81
C VAL A 100 4.47 -16.94 -4.35
N ALA A 101 4.63 -17.10 -5.67
CA ALA A 101 5.93 -17.31 -6.29
C ALA A 101 6.86 -16.09 -6.11
N MET A 102 6.31 -14.89 -6.31
CA MET A 102 7.02 -13.62 -6.21
C MET A 102 7.38 -13.24 -4.76
N ALA A 103 6.61 -13.68 -3.78
CA ALA A 103 6.95 -13.49 -2.37
C ALA A 103 8.29 -14.16 -2.01
N GLY A 104 8.66 -15.22 -2.73
CA GLY A 104 9.89 -15.95 -2.52
C GLY A 104 9.82 -16.91 -1.34
N LYS A 105 10.99 -17.36 -0.88
CA LYS A 105 11.16 -18.36 0.18
C LYS A 105 12.26 -17.91 1.14
N GLY A 106 12.26 -18.49 2.33
CA GLY A 106 13.25 -18.17 3.37
C GLY A 106 12.82 -17.05 4.29
N GLU A 107 13.75 -16.59 5.13
CA GLU A 107 13.50 -15.60 6.18
C GLU A 107 13.06 -14.24 5.63
N HIS A 108 13.60 -13.85 4.47
CA HIS A 108 13.40 -12.55 3.84
C HIS A 108 12.27 -12.50 2.80
N ALA A 109 11.51 -13.59 2.67
CA ALA A 109 10.33 -13.65 1.83
C ALA A 109 9.30 -12.58 2.23
N TRP A 110 8.57 -12.04 1.24
CA TRP A 110 7.47 -11.15 1.53
C TRP A 110 6.35 -11.88 2.26
N LYS A 111 5.75 -11.19 3.23
CA LYS A 111 4.62 -11.69 4.01
C LYS A 111 3.39 -10.87 3.65
N PRO A 112 2.20 -11.50 3.52
CA PRO A 112 0.96 -10.78 3.31
C PRO A 112 0.75 -9.71 4.38
N HIS A 113 0.31 -8.53 3.96
CA HIS A 113 -0.06 -7.47 4.89
C HIS A 113 -1.29 -7.89 5.69
N VAL A 114 -1.32 -7.55 6.99
CA VAL A 114 -2.48 -7.76 7.84
C VAL A 114 -3.10 -6.39 8.10
N ASP A 115 -4.28 -6.21 7.52
CA ASP A 115 -5.12 -5.04 7.67
C ASP A 115 -5.49 -4.85 9.15
N VAL A 116 -5.20 -3.67 9.72
CA VAL A 116 -5.60 -3.32 11.10
C VAL A 116 -6.14 -1.89 11.11
N GLY A 117 -7.34 -1.70 11.66
CA GLY A 117 -7.99 -0.39 11.75
C GLY A 117 -8.55 0.10 10.42
N MET A 118 -9.05 -0.80 9.55
CA MET A 118 -9.47 -0.43 8.20
C MET A 118 -10.77 0.34 8.10
N GLU A 119 -10.72 1.29 7.18
CA GLU A 119 -11.80 2.19 6.78
C GLU A 119 -12.56 1.71 5.54
N VAL A 120 -11.93 0.91 4.67
CA VAL A 120 -12.50 0.48 3.38
C VAL A 120 -12.71 -1.03 3.34
N LEU A 121 -13.92 -1.44 3.02
CA LEU A 121 -14.29 -2.84 2.90
C LEU A 121 -13.67 -3.41 1.62
N ARG A 122 -12.83 -4.45 1.71
CA ARG A 122 -12.25 -5.19 0.57
C ARG A 122 -12.90 -6.56 0.42
N ARG A 123 -13.12 -7.04 -0.80
CA ARG A 123 -13.74 -8.36 -1.05
C ARG A 123 -12.67 -9.36 -1.52
N PRO A 124 -12.51 -10.50 -0.84
CA PRO A 124 -11.68 -11.60 -1.32
C PRO A 124 -12.13 -12.08 -2.69
N ARG A 125 -11.16 -12.28 -3.59
CA ARG A 125 -11.35 -12.90 -4.91
C ARG A 125 -10.59 -14.21 -5.03
N ALA A 126 -9.39 -14.27 -4.47
CA ALA A 126 -8.58 -15.48 -4.31
C ALA A 126 -7.68 -15.32 -3.07
N LYS A 127 -6.85 -16.33 -2.76
CA LYS A 127 -5.89 -16.23 -1.67
C LYS A 127 -4.93 -15.04 -1.92
N HIS A 128 -4.75 -14.18 -0.94
CA HIS A 128 -3.95 -12.95 -1.06
C HIS A 128 -4.43 -11.93 -2.12
N VAL A 129 -5.60 -12.14 -2.73
CA VAL A 129 -6.17 -11.24 -3.75
C VAL A 129 -7.49 -10.68 -3.25
N LEU A 130 -7.52 -9.36 -3.16
CA LEU A 130 -8.65 -8.56 -2.70
C LEU A 130 -8.99 -7.53 -3.78
N THR A 131 -10.27 -7.18 -3.90
CA THR A 131 -10.68 -6.01 -4.69
C THR A 131 -10.27 -4.72 -3.98
N THR A 132 -9.90 -3.69 -4.76
CA THR A 132 -9.64 -2.34 -4.23
C THR A 132 -10.92 -1.61 -3.81
N ASN A 133 -12.08 -2.04 -4.32
CA ASN A 133 -13.44 -1.58 -3.95
C ASN A 133 -13.65 -0.06 -4.07
N GLU A 134 -12.97 0.56 -5.03
CA GLU A 134 -13.05 2.00 -5.34
C GLU A 134 -14.39 2.41 -5.97
N HIS A 135 -15.15 1.45 -6.53
CA HIS A 135 -16.45 1.67 -7.16
C HIS A 135 -17.54 0.72 -6.65
N SER A 136 -18.78 1.21 -6.64
CA SER A 136 -19.99 0.39 -6.51
C SER A 136 -20.97 0.83 -7.59
N GLU A 137 -21.36 -0.09 -8.47
CA GLU A 137 -22.57 0.08 -9.30
C GLU A 137 -23.79 0.07 -8.38
N LYS A 138 -24.17 1.22 -7.82
CA LYS A 138 -25.57 1.37 -7.40
C LYS A 138 -26.37 1.77 -8.64
N LYS A 139 -27.30 0.90 -9.04
CA LYS A 139 -28.41 1.28 -9.93
C LYS A 139 -29.11 2.50 -9.31
N HIS A 140 -29.33 3.52 -10.14
CA HIS A 140 -29.95 4.79 -9.78
C HIS A 140 -31.22 4.57 -8.95
N ASN A 141 -31.30 5.22 -7.77
CA ASN A 141 -32.53 5.81 -7.21
C ASN A 141 -32.35 6.53 -5.86
N ASP A 142 -31.13 6.77 -5.38
CA ASP A 142 -30.96 7.57 -4.16
C ASP A 142 -29.94 8.70 -4.40
N MET A 143 -30.48 9.86 -4.74
CA MET A 143 -29.77 11.05 -5.19
C MET A 143 -29.59 12.03 -4.02
N LEU A 144 -29.03 11.60 -2.90
CA LEU A 144 -28.51 12.50 -1.87
C LEU A 144 -27.70 11.68 -0.85
N LEU A 145 -26.48 12.13 -0.57
CA LEU A 145 -25.54 11.64 0.44
C LEU A 145 -24.63 10.46 0.00
N THR A 146 -23.42 10.81 -0.42
CA THR A 146 -22.09 10.24 -0.02
C THR A 146 -21.09 10.30 -1.17
N GLN A 147 -20.45 11.47 -1.31
CA GLN A 147 -19.42 11.74 -2.33
C GLN A 147 -18.00 11.34 -1.87
N ASN A 148 -17.85 10.75 -0.68
CA ASN A 148 -16.55 10.71 0.02
C ASN A 148 -16.12 9.29 0.38
N ALA A 149 -15.85 8.42 -0.60
CA ALA A 149 -14.94 7.23 -0.57
C ALA A 149 -15.36 6.10 -1.52
N ARG A 150 -16.45 6.27 -2.29
CA ARG A 150 -16.74 5.50 -3.50
C ARG A 150 -17.15 6.48 -4.59
N GLY A 151 -16.24 6.76 -5.52
CA GLY A 151 -16.55 7.59 -6.66
C GLY A 151 -17.34 6.80 -7.72
N PRO A 152 -18.25 7.40 -8.48
CA PRO A 152 -18.54 6.86 -9.81
C PRO A 152 -17.22 6.80 -10.61
N PRO A 153 -17.14 6.00 -11.69
CA PRO A 153 -15.90 5.83 -12.46
C PRO A 153 -15.33 7.15 -13.01
N SER A 154 -16.13 8.22 -13.00
CA SER A 154 -15.75 9.58 -13.37
C SER A 154 -15.00 10.37 -12.28
N HIS A 155 -14.89 9.88 -11.05
CA HIS A 155 -14.22 10.61 -9.96
C HIS A 155 -12.73 10.28 -9.89
N PHE A 156 -11.94 11.34 -9.72
CA PHE A 156 -10.51 11.24 -9.49
C PHE A 156 -10.22 10.78 -8.06
N ILE A 157 -9.34 9.78 -7.92
CA ILE A 157 -8.75 9.38 -6.64
C ILE A 157 -7.44 10.15 -6.48
N GLY A 158 -7.37 10.99 -5.45
CA GLY A 158 -6.17 11.76 -5.13
C GLY A 158 -4.96 10.88 -4.88
N TRP A 159 -3.77 11.33 -5.26
CA TRP A 159 -2.53 10.60 -4.97
C TRP A 159 -2.33 10.45 -3.47
N HIS A 160 -2.08 9.22 -3.05
CA HIS A 160 -1.81 8.87 -1.67
C HIS A 160 -0.89 7.66 -1.62
N ASN A 161 -0.34 7.39 -0.44
CA ASN A 161 0.26 6.10 -0.16
C ASN A 161 -0.80 5.21 0.50
N GLU A 162 -0.81 3.94 0.13
CA GLU A 162 -1.68 2.94 0.74
C GLU A 162 -1.43 2.93 2.27
N TYR A 163 -2.48 3.08 3.06
CA TYR A 163 -2.41 3.24 4.53
C TYR A 163 -1.57 4.43 5.03
N ALA A 164 -1.58 5.57 4.32
CA ALA A 164 -0.85 6.77 4.75
C ALA A 164 -1.20 7.23 6.19
N VAL A 165 -2.46 7.03 6.60
CA VAL A 165 -2.99 7.44 7.93
C VAL A 165 -2.87 6.37 9.01
N SER A 166 -2.24 5.22 8.71
CA SER A 166 -2.01 4.14 9.66
C SER A 166 -0.51 3.94 9.93
N PRO A 167 -0.13 3.64 11.18
CA PRO A 167 1.22 3.16 11.50
C PRO A 167 1.46 1.75 10.93
N VAL A 168 0.39 1.05 10.53
CA VAL A 168 0.40 -0.27 9.93
C VAL A 168 0.14 -0.11 8.45
N HIS A 169 1.18 -0.22 7.64
CA HIS A 169 1.09 -0.03 6.20
C HIS A 169 1.86 -1.11 5.45
N PRO A 170 1.48 -1.41 4.20
CA PRO A 170 2.25 -2.31 3.36
C PRO A 170 3.59 -1.66 2.97
N GLY A 171 4.60 -2.50 2.73
CA GLY A 171 5.85 -2.06 2.09
C GLY A 171 5.78 -2.08 0.56
N TYR A 172 4.93 -2.96 0.00
CA TYR A 172 4.79 -3.20 -1.44
C TYR A 172 3.30 -3.35 -1.76
N LEU A 173 2.87 -2.83 -2.91
CA LEU A 173 1.50 -2.97 -3.42
C LEU A 173 1.54 -3.69 -4.76
N ILE A 174 0.73 -4.73 -4.94
CA ILE A 174 0.74 -5.48 -6.19
C ILE A 174 -0.66 -5.39 -6.78
N LEU A 175 -0.74 -4.87 -7.99
CA LEU A 175 -1.96 -4.59 -8.73
C LEU A 175 -2.04 -5.49 -9.96
N PHE A 176 -3.23 -6.02 -10.21
CA PHE A 176 -3.50 -6.88 -11.34
C PHE A 176 -4.74 -6.40 -12.08
N CYS A 177 -4.57 -6.20 -13.38
CA CYS A 177 -5.66 -5.88 -14.29
C CYS A 177 -6.27 -7.19 -14.82
N GLU A 178 -7.33 -7.66 -14.16
CA GLU A 178 -8.14 -8.81 -14.64
C GLU A 178 -8.92 -8.42 -15.90
N VAL A 179 -9.52 -7.22 -15.91
CA VAL A 179 -10.32 -6.70 -17.02
C VAL A 179 -9.84 -5.28 -17.34
N PRO A 180 -9.27 -5.03 -18.54
CA PRO A 180 -8.84 -3.70 -18.91
C PRO A 180 -10.03 -2.76 -19.08
N PRO A 181 -9.90 -1.48 -18.68
CA PRO A 181 -10.94 -0.49 -18.89
C PRO A 181 -11.11 -0.19 -20.40
N GLN A 182 -12.34 0.13 -20.82
CA GLN A 182 -12.59 0.55 -22.21
C GLN A 182 -11.98 1.92 -22.53
N HIS A 183 -11.99 2.82 -21.55
CA HIS A 183 -11.39 4.15 -21.62
C HIS A 183 -11.03 4.64 -20.21
N GLY A 184 -9.93 5.39 -20.07
CA GLY A 184 -9.47 5.85 -18.77
C GLY A 184 -9.17 4.71 -17.80
N GLY A 185 -9.36 4.94 -16.49
CA GLY A 185 -9.21 3.90 -15.47
C GLY A 185 -7.76 3.50 -15.19
N GLU A 186 -6.79 4.26 -15.71
CA GLU A 186 -5.38 4.03 -15.45
C GLU A 186 -5.05 4.32 -13.99
N THR A 187 -4.28 3.43 -13.37
CA THR A 187 -3.69 3.71 -12.06
C THR A 187 -2.49 4.63 -12.23
N SER A 188 -2.67 5.92 -11.94
CA SER A 188 -1.58 6.89 -11.92
C SER A 188 -0.58 6.56 -10.81
N ILE A 189 0.72 6.57 -11.16
CA ILE A 189 1.82 6.34 -10.23
C ILE A 189 2.78 7.53 -10.24
N VAL A 190 3.24 7.94 -9.06
CA VAL A 190 4.15 9.07 -8.88
C VAL A 190 5.26 8.68 -7.91
N SER A 191 6.49 9.10 -8.22
CA SER A 191 7.62 8.91 -7.31
C SER A 191 7.58 9.95 -6.19
N SER A 192 7.14 9.51 -5.02
CA SER A 192 7.14 10.26 -3.78
C SER A 192 8.55 10.59 -3.27
N LEU A 193 9.55 9.79 -3.65
CA LEU A 193 10.96 10.11 -3.47
C LEU A 193 11.35 11.39 -4.22
N ALA A 194 11.02 11.46 -5.50
CA ALA A 194 11.31 12.63 -6.33
C ALA A 194 10.49 13.86 -5.90
N LEU A 195 9.25 13.66 -5.47
CA LEU A 195 8.44 14.71 -4.87
C LEU A 195 9.10 15.25 -3.58
N PHE A 196 9.59 14.37 -2.72
CA PHE A 196 10.25 14.76 -1.47
C PHE A 196 11.54 15.56 -1.71
N ASP A 197 12.39 15.14 -2.66
CA ASP A 197 13.60 15.89 -3.03
C ASP A 197 13.27 17.32 -3.47
N ARG A 198 12.27 17.48 -4.35
CA ARG A 198 11.79 18.78 -4.83
C ARG A 198 11.21 19.63 -3.70
N LEU A 199 10.31 19.05 -2.88
CA LEU A 199 9.72 19.76 -1.73
C LEU A 199 10.78 20.22 -0.73
N LYS A 200 11.84 19.44 -0.51
CA LYS A 200 12.93 19.82 0.39
C LYS A 200 13.69 21.04 -0.13
N LYS A 201 13.79 21.22 -1.45
CA LYS A 201 14.44 22.37 -2.10
C LYS A 201 13.52 23.59 -2.16
N GLU A 202 12.26 23.39 -2.54
CA GLU A 202 11.31 24.47 -2.81
C GLU A 202 10.62 24.99 -1.54
N VAL A 203 10.29 24.11 -0.60
CA VAL A 203 9.54 24.45 0.62
C VAL A 203 10.16 23.80 1.88
N PRO A 204 11.45 24.08 2.19
CA PRO A 204 12.19 23.38 3.25
C PRO A 204 11.54 23.51 4.65
N ALA A 205 10.97 24.68 4.96
CA ALA A 205 10.30 24.91 6.25
C ALA A 205 9.08 24.00 6.44
N PHE A 206 8.32 23.74 5.38
CA PHE A 206 7.19 22.81 5.42
C PHE A 206 7.68 21.39 5.68
N VAL A 207 8.71 20.93 4.97
CA VAL A 207 9.31 19.60 5.17
C VAL A 207 9.84 19.41 6.59
N GLN A 208 10.52 20.42 7.14
CA GLN A 208 10.98 20.41 8.54
C GLN A 208 9.81 20.38 9.54
N GLY A 209 8.74 21.11 9.25
CA GLY A 209 7.49 21.07 10.01
C GLY A 209 6.88 19.67 10.03
N CYS A 210 6.75 19.03 8.86
CA CYS A 210 6.25 17.67 8.73
C CYS A 210 7.12 16.65 9.48
N ALA A 211 8.45 16.81 9.45
CA ALA A 211 9.36 15.93 10.17
C ALA A 211 9.28 16.09 11.69
N SER A 212 9.23 17.32 12.20
CA SER A 212 9.23 17.62 13.64
C SER A 212 7.85 17.48 14.29
N LYS A 213 6.77 17.81 13.58
CA LYS A 213 5.41 17.82 14.11
C LYS A 213 4.58 16.62 13.70
N GLY A 214 4.82 16.08 12.50
CA GLY A 214 3.97 15.07 11.89
C GLY A 214 2.73 15.65 11.21
N LEU A 215 1.78 14.77 10.89
CA LEU A 215 0.49 15.11 10.32
C LEU A 215 -0.63 14.62 11.24
N VAL A 216 -1.77 15.32 11.21
CA VAL A 216 -2.95 15.01 12.03
C VAL A 216 -4.12 14.78 11.09
N TYR A 217 -4.80 13.65 11.27
CA TYR A 217 -6.01 13.28 10.55
C TYR A 217 -7.14 13.06 11.54
N GLN A 218 -8.30 13.64 11.26
CA GLN A 218 -9.52 13.43 12.01
C GLN A 218 -10.38 12.46 11.19
N ILE A 219 -10.60 11.27 11.73
CA ILE A 219 -11.21 10.15 11.01
C ILE A 219 -12.48 9.76 11.76
N PRO A 220 -13.66 10.00 11.16
CA PRO A 220 -14.92 9.51 11.71
C PRO A 220 -15.07 8.02 11.39
N HIS A 221 -15.39 7.21 12.40
CA HIS A 221 -15.75 5.81 12.26
C HIS A 221 -17.20 5.61 12.65
N THR A 222 -17.98 5.04 11.73
CA THR A 222 -19.39 4.75 12.00
C THR A 222 -19.53 3.46 12.79
N ALA A 223 -20.38 3.46 13.82
CA ALA A 223 -20.68 2.26 14.60
C ALA A 223 -21.29 1.17 13.71
N THR A 224 -22.22 1.58 12.85
CA THR A 224 -22.82 0.75 11.82
C THR A 224 -22.01 0.79 10.54
N GLN A 225 -22.09 -0.27 9.74
CA GLN A 225 -21.41 -0.31 8.46
C GLN A 225 -22.15 0.57 7.45
N VAL A 226 -21.56 1.70 7.09
CA VAL A 226 -22.04 2.62 6.07
C VAL A 226 -21.08 2.56 4.90
N GLY A 227 -21.49 1.94 3.80
CA GLY A 227 -20.61 1.90 2.64
C GLY A 227 -20.40 3.30 2.04
N GLY A 228 -19.24 3.53 1.44
CA GLY A 228 -19.02 4.71 0.57
C GLY A 228 -18.43 5.89 1.28
N ILE A 229 -18.06 5.70 2.55
CA ILE A 229 -17.28 6.65 3.33
C ILE A 229 -16.06 6.00 3.97
N VAL A 230 -14.98 6.79 4.07
CA VAL A 230 -13.85 6.49 4.96
C VAL A 230 -14.40 6.31 6.38
N GLY A 231 -13.99 5.23 7.05
CA GLY A 231 -14.47 4.85 8.39
C GLY A 231 -15.86 4.22 8.42
N GLY A 232 -16.46 3.99 7.25
CA GLY A 232 -17.78 3.38 7.06
C GLY A 232 -17.81 1.85 7.19
N ASN A 233 -16.69 1.21 7.50
CA ASN A 233 -16.56 -0.25 7.56
C ASN A 233 -17.31 -0.88 8.75
N GLY A 234 -17.84 -0.06 9.67
CA GLY A 234 -18.46 -0.50 10.91
C GLY A 234 -17.41 -0.82 11.96
N LEU A 235 -17.40 -0.04 13.04
CA LEU A 235 -16.36 -0.02 14.05
C LEU A 235 -15.99 -1.40 14.62
N TYR A 236 -16.99 -2.24 14.85
CA TYR A 236 -16.85 -3.54 15.50
C TYR A 236 -16.58 -4.70 14.53
N LYS A 237 -16.36 -4.44 13.25
CA LYS A 237 -15.94 -5.48 12.28
C LYS A 237 -14.47 -5.83 12.47
N ALA A 238 -14.13 -7.08 12.19
CA ALA A 238 -12.74 -7.58 12.24
C ALA A 238 -11.77 -6.78 11.37
N SER A 239 -12.25 -6.24 10.24
CA SER A 239 -11.46 -5.38 9.37
C SER A 239 -11.20 -4.00 10.01
N ALA A 240 -12.06 -3.50 10.89
CA ALA A 240 -11.88 -2.24 11.63
C ALA A 240 -11.20 -2.49 13.00
N PHE A 241 -11.94 -2.37 14.11
CA PHE A 241 -11.44 -2.54 15.48
C PHE A 241 -12.05 -3.74 16.21
N GLY A 242 -12.87 -4.54 15.52
CA GLY A 242 -13.47 -5.75 16.06
C GLY A 242 -12.47 -6.89 16.27
N PRO A 243 -12.91 -8.01 16.88
CA PRO A 243 -12.08 -9.20 17.04
C PRO A 243 -11.65 -9.79 15.69
N THR A 244 -10.37 -10.19 15.59
CA THR A 244 -9.75 -10.72 14.36
C THR A 244 -9.58 -12.23 14.37
N ASP A 245 -9.83 -12.88 15.51
CA ASP A 245 -9.69 -14.32 15.74
C ASP A 245 -10.97 -15.11 15.45
N GLY A 246 -12.01 -14.43 14.93
CA GLY A 246 -13.32 -15.02 14.67
C GLY A 246 -14.24 -15.10 15.90
N SER A 247 -13.79 -14.62 17.07
CA SER A 247 -14.68 -14.46 18.22
C SER A 247 -15.76 -13.42 17.97
N LEU A 248 -16.92 -13.61 18.60
CA LEU A 248 -17.99 -12.62 18.56
C LEU A 248 -17.60 -11.38 19.38
N PRO A 249 -18.02 -10.17 18.96
CA PRO A 249 -17.88 -8.98 19.79
C PRO A 249 -18.50 -9.20 21.17
N PRO A 250 -17.95 -8.60 22.24
CA PRO A 250 -18.53 -8.67 23.58
C PRO A 250 -20.02 -8.28 23.60
N ALA A 251 -20.78 -8.83 24.54
CA ALA A 251 -22.22 -8.60 24.62
C ALA A 251 -22.59 -7.17 25.05
N SER A 252 -21.81 -6.55 25.95
CA SER A 252 -22.08 -5.18 26.41
C SER A 252 -21.37 -4.13 25.58
N GLU A 253 -22.00 -2.96 25.40
CA GLU A 253 -21.41 -1.85 24.67
C GLU A 253 -20.13 -1.34 25.36
N GLU A 254 -20.08 -1.33 26.69
CA GLU A 254 -18.89 -0.92 27.45
C GLU A 254 -17.68 -1.81 27.13
N ALA A 255 -17.90 -3.13 27.01
CA ALA A 255 -16.84 -4.07 26.69
C ALA A 255 -16.39 -3.94 25.23
N LYS A 256 -17.32 -3.66 24.30
CA LYS A 256 -16.98 -3.36 22.91
C LYS A 256 -16.13 -2.10 22.79
N ARG A 257 -16.55 -0.99 23.45
CA ARG A 257 -15.80 0.27 23.46
C ARG A 257 -14.40 0.09 24.01
N LYS A 258 -14.26 -0.59 25.15
CA LYS A 258 -12.94 -0.91 25.74
C LYS A 258 -12.06 -1.71 24.77
N GLY A 259 -12.63 -2.63 23.99
CA GLY A 259 -11.92 -3.36 22.95
C GLY A 259 -11.39 -2.46 21.84
N VAL A 260 -12.24 -1.53 21.35
CA VAL A 260 -11.84 -0.54 20.33
C VAL A 260 -10.72 0.36 20.84
N GLU A 261 -10.86 0.88 22.05
CA GLU A 261 -9.85 1.76 22.69
C GLU A 261 -8.51 1.04 22.88
N ALA A 262 -8.53 -0.23 23.30
CA ALA A 262 -7.32 -1.04 23.40
C ALA A 262 -6.63 -1.22 22.04
N ARG A 263 -7.40 -1.36 20.95
CA ARG A 263 -6.85 -1.44 19.59
C ARG A 263 -6.29 -0.10 19.10
N LEU A 264 -6.92 1.02 19.45
CA LEU A 264 -6.39 2.36 19.17
C LEU A 264 -5.06 2.60 19.88
N VAL A 265 -4.97 2.23 21.17
CA VAL A 265 -3.72 2.26 21.94
C VAL A 265 -2.66 1.39 21.26
N SER A 266 -2.99 0.14 20.92
CA SER A 266 -2.06 -0.78 20.24
C SER A 266 -1.58 -0.23 18.89
N LEU A 267 -2.44 0.44 18.12
CA LEU A 267 -2.04 1.11 16.88
C LEU A 267 -1.07 2.27 17.16
N ALA A 268 -1.38 3.14 18.13
CA ALA A 268 -0.48 4.23 18.53
C ALA A 268 0.89 3.69 18.98
N GLU A 269 0.90 2.58 19.73
CA GLU A 269 2.11 1.89 20.16
C GLU A 269 2.96 1.37 19.00
N ARG A 270 2.32 0.78 17.99
CA ARG A 270 3.01 0.38 16.75
C ARG A 270 3.55 1.57 15.96
N GLY A 271 2.96 2.75 16.14
CA GLY A 271 3.48 4.02 15.65
C GLY A 271 4.66 4.57 16.45
N GLY A 272 5.00 3.97 17.60
CA GLY A 272 6.10 4.39 18.46
C GLY A 272 5.71 5.29 19.63
N TRP A 273 4.41 5.53 19.86
CA TRP A 273 3.93 6.12 21.12
C TRP A 273 3.94 5.08 22.25
N HIS A 274 3.99 5.48 23.51
CA HIS A 274 3.69 4.59 24.64
C HIS A 274 3.29 5.41 25.87
N ALA A 275 2.59 4.79 26.83
CA ALA A 275 2.04 5.49 27.99
C ALA A 275 3.09 6.24 28.83
N GLY A 276 4.31 5.70 28.92
CA GLY A 276 5.45 6.29 29.64
C GLY A 276 6.33 7.23 28.82
N ILE A 277 5.90 7.67 27.63
CA ILE A 277 6.71 8.54 26.79
C ILE A 277 6.91 9.90 27.46
N ASP A 278 8.15 10.38 27.47
CA ASP A 278 8.44 11.73 27.95
C ASP A 278 7.87 12.76 26.97
N LYS A 279 6.75 13.36 27.36
CA LYS A 279 6.07 14.38 26.56
C LYS A 279 6.89 15.65 26.39
N SER A 280 7.97 15.84 27.17
CA SER A 280 8.89 16.97 27.06
C SER A 280 10.14 16.67 26.21
N ASP A 281 10.38 15.42 25.79
CA ASP A 281 11.55 15.05 24.98
C ASP A 281 11.43 15.59 23.54
N GLU A 282 12.00 16.76 23.29
CA GLU A 282 11.98 17.41 21.96
C GLU A 282 12.79 16.68 20.89
N ARG A 283 13.58 15.67 21.26
CA ARG A 283 14.23 14.77 20.28
C ARG A 283 13.20 13.90 19.57
N LEU A 284 12.04 13.67 20.19
CA LEU A 284 10.92 12.95 19.60
C LEU A 284 9.94 13.91 18.92
N PRO A 285 9.47 13.58 17.71
CA PRO A 285 8.53 14.43 17.01
C PRO A 285 7.18 14.49 17.75
N ALA A 286 6.47 15.61 17.61
CA ALA A 286 5.28 15.90 18.40
C ALA A 286 4.16 14.87 18.22
N TRP A 287 3.98 14.33 17.01
CA TRP A 287 3.00 13.27 16.74
C TRP A 287 3.27 12.03 17.60
N GLN A 288 4.54 11.63 17.75
CA GLN A 288 4.93 10.43 18.49
C GLN A 288 4.74 10.63 19.99
N ARG A 289 5.02 11.83 20.52
CA ARG A 289 4.80 12.15 21.94
C ARG A 289 3.32 12.20 22.33
N ARG A 290 2.44 12.56 21.39
CA ARG A 290 1.01 12.79 21.65
C ARG A 290 0.14 11.56 21.46
N GLY A 291 0.54 10.60 20.61
CA GLY A 291 -0.27 9.43 20.32
C GLY A 291 -1.60 9.80 19.65
N PHE A 292 -2.60 8.93 19.79
CA PHE A 292 -3.95 9.16 19.25
C PHE A 292 -4.88 9.71 20.33
N ASP A 293 -5.87 10.50 19.92
CA ASP A 293 -7.02 10.84 20.76
C ASP A 293 -8.29 10.31 20.09
N TRP A 294 -9.37 10.16 20.85
CA TRP A 294 -10.66 9.77 20.30
C TRP A 294 -11.81 10.29 21.16
N THR A 295 -12.97 10.47 20.53
CA THR A 295 -14.21 10.92 21.18
C THR A 295 -15.38 10.08 20.69
N TRP A 296 -16.07 9.44 21.63
CA TRP A 296 -17.32 8.73 21.36
C TRP A 296 -18.48 9.72 21.23
N GLN A 297 -19.29 9.55 20.18
CA GLN A 297 -20.52 10.30 19.96
C GLN A 297 -21.70 9.60 20.63
N GLU A 298 -22.79 10.34 20.87
CA GLU A 298 -24.01 9.81 21.49
C GLU A 298 -24.65 8.69 20.66
N ASN A 299 -24.54 8.77 19.33
CA ASN A 299 -25.04 7.76 18.40
C ASN A 299 -24.17 6.49 18.32
N GLY A 300 -23.08 6.43 19.09
CA GLY A 300 -22.14 5.31 19.12
C GLY A 300 -20.99 5.41 18.11
N ASP A 301 -20.99 6.42 17.24
CA ASP A 301 -19.86 6.66 16.33
C ASP A 301 -18.62 7.10 17.11
N LEU A 302 -17.46 6.96 16.49
CA LEU A 302 -16.17 7.28 17.09
C LEU A 302 -15.39 8.21 16.18
N GLU A 303 -15.01 9.36 16.70
CA GLU A 303 -14.04 10.22 16.04
C GLU A 303 -12.65 9.94 16.58
N VAL A 304 -11.68 9.67 15.69
CA VAL A 304 -10.29 9.41 16.08
C VAL A 304 -9.38 10.46 15.46
N ILE A 305 -8.49 11.01 16.28
CA ILE A 305 -7.41 11.89 15.86
C ILE A 305 -6.14 11.06 15.69
N HIS A 306 -5.89 10.65 14.45
CA HIS A 306 -4.68 9.94 14.05
C HIS A 306 -3.51 10.93 13.93
N ARG A 307 -2.39 10.61 14.57
CA ARG A 307 -1.14 11.39 14.45
C ARG A 307 -0.05 10.51 13.87
N VAL A 308 0.44 10.88 12.69
CA VAL A 308 1.36 10.05 11.92
C VAL A 308 2.62 10.83 11.54
N PRO A 309 3.75 10.14 11.28
CA PRO A 309 4.95 10.81 10.80
C PRO A 309 4.69 11.55 9.48
N GLY A 310 5.11 12.82 9.40
CA GLY A 310 5.07 13.59 8.16
C GLY A 310 6.24 13.28 7.21
N LYS A 311 7.23 12.54 7.70
CA LYS A 311 8.28 11.87 6.93
C LYS A 311 8.49 10.48 7.55
N LYS A 312 8.40 9.43 6.74
CA LYS A 312 8.74 8.07 7.18
C LYS A 312 10.22 7.79 6.87
N PRO A 313 11.00 7.15 7.76
CA PRO A 313 12.38 6.75 7.46
C PRO A 313 12.46 5.81 6.24
N SER A 314 11.42 4.98 6.08
CA SER A 314 11.16 4.12 4.92
C SER A 314 10.43 4.84 3.78
N ALA A 315 10.41 6.17 3.74
CA ALA A 315 9.95 6.94 2.56
C ALA A 315 10.78 6.67 1.30
N ILE A 316 11.79 5.81 1.38
CA ILE A 316 12.57 5.23 0.27
C ILE A 316 11.92 3.94 -0.29
N LYS A 317 10.97 3.34 0.43
CA LYS A 317 10.22 2.13 0.06
C LYS A 317 8.72 2.46 0.00
N LEU A 318 8.37 3.47 -0.81
CA LEU A 318 6.97 3.89 -0.97
C LEU A 318 6.31 3.01 -2.01
N ALA A 319 5.26 2.30 -1.58
CA ALA A 319 4.33 1.47 -2.34
C ALA A 319 4.87 1.10 -3.73
N TYR A 320 5.78 0.13 -3.75
CA TYR A 320 6.20 -0.42 -5.02
C TYR A 320 4.96 -1.00 -5.67
N SER A 321 4.46 -0.36 -6.72
CA SER A 321 3.38 -0.91 -7.51
C SER A 321 3.99 -1.92 -8.46
N ILE A 322 3.58 -3.17 -8.33
CA ILE A 322 3.77 -4.12 -9.42
C ILE A 322 2.45 -4.20 -10.15
N THR A 323 2.34 -3.49 -11.27
CA THR A 323 1.17 -3.56 -12.13
C THR A 323 1.38 -4.71 -13.11
N LEU A 324 0.38 -5.58 -13.22
CA LEU A 324 0.32 -6.64 -14.21
C LEU A 324 -0.82 -6.30 -15.18
N ALA A 325 -0.49 -6.11 -16.44
CA ALA A 325 -1.47 -5.90 -17.49
C ALA A 325 -1.31 -6.97 -18.57
N ASN A 326 -2.42 -7.65 -18.88
CA ASN A 326 -2.54 -8.47 -20.08
C ASN A 326 -2.77 -7.54 -21.27
N GLU A 327 -1.69 -6.99 -21.81
CA GLU A 327 -1.60 -6.56 -23.21
C GLU A 327 -0.22 -6.90 -23.76
#